data_AF-A0A7J7GML2-F1
#
_entry.id   AF-A0A7J7GML2-F1
#
_cell.length_a   1.000
_cell.length_b   1.000
_cell.length_c   1.000
_cell.angle_alpha   90.00
_cell.angle_beta   90.00
_cell.angle_gamma   90.00
#
_symmetry.space_group_name_H-M   'P 1'
#
loop_
_entity.id
_entity.type
_entity.pdbx_description
1 polymer ?
#
loop_
_entity_poly.entity_id
_entity_poly.type
_entity_poly.pdbx_seq_one_letter_code
_entity_poly.pdbx_strand_id
1 'polypeptide(L)'
;MNPLEGIPTNEEVIKAETLKLEKVFNVYEKRLTKFKYLAYTLANLTHIPKLVFFMRSPKASMVTSQPHLSAWWSDISSRPASIKVAEDLKLE
;
A
#
# COMPACT_ATOMS: atom_id res chain seq x y z
N MET A 1 -4.26 -13.81 -1.08
CA MET A 1 -4.52 -14.01 -2.53
C MET A 1 -3.21 -13.80 -3.25
N ASN A 2 -2.57 -14.89 -3.66
CA ASN A 2 -1.30 -14.88 -4.37
C ASN A 2 -1.59 -14.78 -5.88
N PRO A 3 -0.98 -13.83 -6.61
CA PRO A 3 -1.09 -13.74 -8.07
C PRO A 3 -0.27 -14.81 -8.82
N LEU A 4 0.43 -15.69 -8.10
CA LEU A 4 1.34 -16.70 -8.66
C LEU A 4 0.65 -18.03 -9.00
N GLU A 5 -0.61 -18.23 -8.60
CA GLU A 5 -1.30 -19.53 -8.72
C GLU A 5 -2.19 -19.69 -9.96
N GLY A 6 -2.03 -18.86 -11.01
CA GLY A 6 -2.73 -19.06 -12.28
C GLY A 6 -4.27 -18.99 -12.20
N ILE A 7 -4.82 -18.45 -11.11
CA ILE A 7 -6.25 -18.18 -10.98
C ILE A 7 -6.57 -16.98 -11.88
N PRO A 8 -7.57 -17.09 -12.78
CA PRO A 8 -7.95 -15.97 -13.64
C PRO A 8 -8.35 -14.77 -12.79
N THR A 9 -7.62 -13.69 -13.01
CA THR A 9 -7.82 -12.38 -12.41
C THR A 9 -9.25 -11.92 -12.66
N ASN A 10 -10.09 -11.92 -11.61
CA ASN A 10 -11.47 -11.45 -11.73
C ASN A 10 -11.48 -9.91 -11.76
N GLU A 11 -11.57 -9.35 -12.96
CA GLU A 11 -11.51 -7.91 -13.21
C GLU A 11 -12.65 -7.13 -12.52
N GLU A 12 -13.83 -7.74 -12.38
CA GLU A 12 -14.98 -7.11 -11.72
C GLU A 12 -14.74 -6.94 -10.21
N VAL A 13 -14.21 -7.99 -9.57
CA VAL A 13 -13.82 -7.94 -8.15
C VAL A 13 -12.71 -6.91 -7.94
N ILE A 14 -11.73 -6.88 -8.84
CA ILE A 14 -10.65 -5.91 -8.78
C ILE A 14 -11.17 -4.47 -8.89
N LYS A 15 -12.12 -4.20 -9.79
CA LYS A 15 -12.72 -2.86 -9.94
C LYS A 15 -13.50 -2.47 -8.69
N ALA A 16 -14.33 -3.37 -8.15
CA ALA A 16 -15.11 -3.13 -6.94
C ALA A 16 -14.22 -2.88 -5.71
N GLU A 17 -13.19 -3.70 -5.51
CA GLU A 17 -12.23 -3.55 -4.41
C GLU A 17 -11.35 -2.30 -4.57
N THR A 18 -11.02 -1.92 -5.81
CA THR A 18 -10.29 -0.67 -6.09
C THR A 18 -11.08 0.55 -5.63
N LEU A 19 -12.39 0.60 -5.90
CA LEU A 19 -13.25 1.70 -5.45
C LEU A 19 -13.35 1.76 -3.92
N LYS A 20 -13.35 0.62 -3.23
CA LYS A 20 -13.29 0.59 -1.76
C LYS A 20 -11.95 1.10 -1.26
N LEU A 21 -10.86 0.67 -1.90
CA LEU A 21 -9.50 1.05 -1.52
C LEU A 21 -9.25 2.55 -1.74
N GLU A 22 -9.81 3.12 -2.80
CA GLU A 22 -9.78 4.57 -3.06
C GLU A 22 -10.40 5.36 -1.90
N LYS A 23 -11.54 4.91 -1.37
CA LYS A 23 -12.17 5.53 -0.18
C LYS A 23 -11.26 5.45 1.04
N VAL A 24 -10.57 4.33 1.25
CA VAL A 24 -9.61 4.16 2.35
C VAL A 24 -8.43 5.12 2.19
N PHE A 25 -7.85 5.22 0.99
CA PHE A 25 -6.75 6.13 0.73
C PHE A 25 -7.16 7.60 0.90
N ASN A 26 -8.37 7.98 0.50
CA ASN A 26 -8.90 9.32 0.75
C ASN A 26 -9.03 9.63 2.26
N VAL A 27 -9.36 8.64 3.08
CA VAL A 27 -9.35 8.80 4.55
C VAL A 27 -7.92 8.93 5.07
N TYR A 28 -6.97 8.18 4.50
CA TYR A 28 -5.56 8.26 4.88
C TYR A 28 -4.98 9.63 4.56
N GLU A 29 -5.23 10.17 3.37
CA GLU A 29 -4.80 11.51 2.97
C GLU A 29 -5.33 12.58 3.93
N LYS A 30 -6.64 12.59 4.20
CA LYS A 30 -7.26 13.52 5.15
C LYS A 30 -6.66 13.44 6.56
N ARG A 31 -6.28 12.22 6.98
CA ARG A 31 -5.61 12.00 8.26
C ARG A 31 -4.17 12.49 8.22
N LEU A 32 -3.45 12.22 7.14
CA LEU A 32 -2.05 12.57 6.95
C LEU A 32 -1.83 14.10 6.79
N THR A 33 -2.84 14.83 6.34
CA THR A 33 -2.85 16.30 6.39
C THR A 33 -2.77 16.83 7.84
N LYS A 34 -3.37 16.12 8.80
CA LYS A 34 -3.44 16.54 10.21
C LYS A 34 -2.39 15.89 11.10
N PHE A 35 -1.94 14.68 10.75
CA PHE A 35 -1.03 13.87 11.55
C PHE A 35 0.07 13.29 10.66
N LYS A 36 1.33 13.33 11.13
CA LYS A 36 2.47 12.80 10.36
C LYS A 36 2.35 11.29 10.02
N TYR A 37 1.61 10.51 10.81
CA TYR A 37 1.49 9.06 10.64
C TYR A 37 0.06 8.57 10.85
N LEU A 38 -0.32 7.48 10.16
CA LEU A 38 -1.65 6.88 10.24
C LEU A 38 -1.95 6.18 11.56
N ALA A 39 -0.96 5.68 12.29
CA ALA A 39 -1.10 5.15 13.64
C ALA A 39 0.27 5.05 14.30
N TYR A 40 0.30 5.02 15.64
CA TYR A 40 1.54 4.84 16.39
C TYR A 40 2.00 3.37 16.25
N THR A 41 3.08 3.19 15.49
CA THR A 41 3.98 2.03 15.43
C THR A 41 3.50 0.68 14.87
N LEU A 42 2.46 0.00 15.37
CA LEU A 42 2.19 -1.40 14.95
C LEU A 42 1.30 -1.53 13.70
N ALA A 43 0.24 -0.73 13.59
CA ALA A 43 -0.65 -0.81 12.43
C ALA A 43 0.07 -0.43 11.12
N ASN A 44 1.01 0.53 11.18
CA ASN A 44 1.88 0.86 10.04
C ASN A 44 2.69 -0.36 9.58
N LEU A 45 3.26 -1.16 10.50
CA LEU A 45 4.08 -2.33 10.15
C LEU A 45 3.27 -3.41 9.44
N THR A 46 2.02 -3.65 9.85
CA THR A 46 1.15 -4.64 9.18
C THR A 46 0.75 -4.24 7.76
N HIS A 47 0.82 -2.96 7.43
CA HIS A 47 0.43 -2.43 6.12
C HIS A 47 1.58 -2.47 5.11
N ILE A 48 2.84 -2.51 5.57
CA ILE A 48 4.01 -2.44 4.70
C ILE A 48 4.06 -3.61 3.70
N PRO A 49 3.96 -4.90 4.09
CA PRO A 49 4.00 -6.00 3.12
C PRO A 49 2.92 -5.89 2.03
N LYS A 50 1.70 -5.50 2.45
CA LYS A 50 0.54 -5.36 1.56
C LYS A 50 0.70 -4.19 0.59
N LEU A 51 1.23 -3.07 1.08
CA LEU A 51 1.50 -1.89 0.26
C LEU A 51 2.69 -2.10 -0.67
N VAL A 52 3.76 -2.79 -0.24
CA VAL A 52 4.88 -3.16 -1.14
C VAL A 52 4.35 -3.96 -2.33
N PHE A 53 3.48 -4.93 -2.08
CA PHE A 53 2.84 -5.70 -3.14
C PHE A 53 1.93 -4.83 -4.03
N PHE A 54 1.11 -3.96 -3.42
CA PHE A 54 0.23 -3.05 -4.14
C PHE A 54 0.99 -2.07 -5.06
N MET A 55 2.13 -1.56 -4.59
CA MET A 55 2.98 -0.63 -5.35
C MET A 55 3.68 -1.28 -6.55
N ARG A 56 3.76 -2.62 -6.61
CA ARG A 56 4.21 -3.36 -7.80
C ARG A 56 3.09 -3.54 -8.83
N SER A 57 1.84 -3.22 -8.48
CA SER A 57 0.70 -3.32 -9.40
C SER A 57 0.58 -2.07 -10.28
N PRO A 58 -0.12 -2.15 -11.44
CA PRO A 58 -0.43 -0.99 -12.27
C PRO A 58 -1.23 0.12 -11.55
N LYS A 59 -1.80 -0.17 -10.38
CA LYS A 59 -2.64 0.74 -9.59
C LYS A 59 -1.87 1.51 -8.51
N ALA A 60 -0.54 1.43 -8.53
CA ALA A 60 0.33 2.22 -7.65
C ALA A 60 0.06 3.73 -7.75
N SER A 61 -0.44 4.20 -8.91
CA SER A 61 -0.86 5.59 -9.12
C SER A 61 -1.85 6.09 -8.06
N MET A 62 -2.70 5.24 -7.51
CA MET A 62 -3.66 5.64 -6.47
C MET A 62 -2.99 6.15 -5.18
N VAL A 63 -1.79 5.65 -4.89
CA VAL A 63 -0.98 6.04 -3.74
C VAL A 63 -0.07 7.21 -4.10
N THR A 64 0.56 7.18 -5.28
CA THR A 64 1.51 8.23 -5.69
C THR A 64 0.85 9.54 -6.13
N SER A 65 -0.40 9.51 -6.59
CA SER A 65 -1.16 10.70 -6.97
C SER A 65 -1.56 11.58 -5.77
N GLN A 66 -1.55 11.04 -4.55
CA GLN A 66 -1.92 11.75 -3.34
C GLN A 66 -0.66 12.24 -2.60
N PRO A 67 -0.46 13.55 -2.41
CA PRO A 67 0.83 14.09 -1.98
C PRO A 67 1.22 13.69 -0.55
N HIS A 68 0.28 13.70 0.42
CA HIS A 68 0.63 13.34 1.80
C HIS A 68 0.79 11.84 1.97
N LEU A 69 -0.05 11.05 1.29
CA LEU A 69 0.04 9.60 1.25
C LEU A 69 1.33 9.12 0.58
N SER A 70 1.74 9.75 -0.52
CA SER A 70 3.01 9.48 -1.20
C SER A 70 4.22 9.81 -0.32
N ALA A 71 4.20 10.96 0.34
CA ALA A 71 5.27 11.36 1.26
C ALA A 71 5.37 10.40 2.47
N TRP A 72 4.23 10.02 3.04
CA TRP A 72 4.16 9.02 4.11
C TRP A 72 4.70 7.66 3.66
N TRP A 73 4.33 7.21 2.46
CA TRP A 73 4.85 5.97 1.89
C TRP A 73 6.36 6.02 1.70
N SER A 74 6.91 7.12 1.19
CA SER A 74 8.36 7.30 1.04
C SER A 74 9.12 7.24 2.38
N ASP A 75 8.58 7.88 3.43
CA ASP A 75 9.17 7.84 4.77
C ASP A 75 9.13 6.44 5.40
N ILE A 76 8.04 5.70 5.22
CA ILE A 76 7.93 4.36 5.79
C ILE A 76 8.72 3.33 4.97
N SER A 77 8.68 3.41 3.66
CA SER A 77 9.36 2.45 2.77
C SER A 77 10.88 2.54 2.84
N SER A 78 11.44 3.70 3.19
CA SER A 78 12.88 3.91 3.39
C SER A 78 13.44 3.37 4.72
N ARG A 79 12.60 2.87 5.64
CA ARG A 79 13.06 2.34 6.93
C ARG A 79 13.77 0.99 6.75
N PRO A 80 14.84 0.69 7.50
CA PRO A 80 15.58 -0.58 7.38
C PRO A 80 14.69 -1.83 7.50
N ALA A 81 13.71 -1.82 8.41
CA ALA A 81 12.75 -2.92 8.57
C ALA A 81 11.87 -3.11 7.33
N SER A 82 11.45 -2.01 6.69
CA SER A 82 10.63 -2.04 5.48
C SER A 82 11.41 -2.51 4.27
N ILE A 83 12.68 -2.10 4.15
CA ILE A 83 13.59 -2.56 3.11
C ILE A 83 13.79 -4.07 3.22
N LYS A 84 14.08 -4.57 4.44
CA LYS A 84 14.22 -6.00 4.68
C LYS A 84 12.95 -6.78 4.32
N VAL A 85 11.77 -6.29 4.72
CA VAL A 85 10.49 -6.90 4.32
C VAL A 85 10.30 -6.88 2.79
N ALA A 86 10.69 -5.80 2.12
CA ALA A 86 10.59 -5.71 0.67
C ALA A 86 11.55 -6.67 -0.06
N GLU A 87 12.72 -6.94 0.52
CA GLU A 87 13.69 -7.94 0.08
C GLU A 87 13.19 -9.37 0.33
N ASP A 88 12.65 -9.64 1.53
CA ASP A 88 12.04 -10.93 1.86
C ASP A 88 10.81 -11.20 0.96
N LEU A 89 10.06 -10.17 0.57
CA LEU A 89 8.97 -10.27 -0.42
C LEU A 89 9.46 -10.35 -1.88
N LYS A 90 10.77 -10.36 -2.13
CA LYS A 90 11.38 -10.78 -3.39
C LYS A 90 11.83 -12.25 -3.36
N LEU A 91 11.48 -13.03 -2.33
CA LEU A 91 11.83 -14.45 -2.25
C LEU A 91 11.32 -15.22 -3.48
N GLU A 92 12.32 -15.53 -4.32
CA GLU A 92 12.46 -16.46 -5.46
C GLU A 92 11.22 -16.79 -6.30
#